data_AF-A0A0A7S8R8-F1
#
_entry.id   AF-A0A0A7S8R8-F1
#
_cell.length_a   1.000
_cell.length_b   1.000
_cell.length_c   1.000
_cell.angle_alpha   90.00
_cell.angle_beta   90.00
_cell.angle_gamma   90.00
#
_symmetry.space_group_name_H-M   'P 1'
#
loop_
_entity.id
_entity.type
_entity.pdbx_description
1 polymer ?
#
loop_
_entity_poly.entity_id
_entity_poly.type
_entity_poly.pdbx_seq_one_letter_code
_entity_poly.pdbx_strand_id
1 'polypeptide(L)'
;MTKTDDQLNNEIGQLLFKSSPNGAKKVIAQLEFSPEMDVCRYLFDYYDQNDELNWYALDSDITSPLIKAVRELRQYYIDNNLTNGLSAWRGCIITVDIENAKIDFEFKYERFIPLFDDDDLKD
;
A
#
# COMPACT_ATOMS: atom_id res chain seq x y z
N MET A 1 8.79 -21.50 -5.18
CA MET A 1 7.31 -21.45 -5.17
C MET A 1 6.90 -19.99 -5.09
N THR A 2 6.01 -19.55 -5.98
CA THR A 2 5.39 -18.21 -5.90
C THR A 2 4.49 -18.18 -4.66
N LYS A 3 4.50 -17.07 -3.90
CA LYS A 3 3.60 -16.90 -2.75
C LYS A 3 2.15 -16.84 -3.22
N THR A 4 1.24 -17.35 -2.38
CA THR A 4 -0.21 -17.19 -2.56
C THR A 4 -0.68 -15.79 -2.19
N ASP A 5 -1.89 -15.41 -2.61
CA ASP A 5 -2.51 -14.15 -2.20
C ASP A 5 -2.64 -14.04 -0.68
N ASP A 6 -3.07 -15.10 0.01
CA ASP A 6 -3.18 -15.13 1.48
C ASP A 6 -1.83 -14.87 2.16
N GLN A 7 -0.75 -15.49 1.66
CA GLN A 7 0.60 -15.26 2.18
C GLN A 7 1.06 -13.82 1.97
N LEU A 8 0.78 -13.24 0.81
CA LEU A 8 1.14 -11.87 0.46
C LEU A 8 0.33 -10.86 1.27
N ASN A 9 -0.98 -11.06 1.40
CA ASN A 9 -1.86 -10.24 2.24
C ASN A 9 -1.39 -10.25 3.70
N ASN A 10 -1.00 -11.42 4.22
CA ASN A 10 -0.48 -11.54 5.58
C ASN A 10 0.86 -10.80 5.75
N GLU A 11 1.81 -10.98 4.82
CA GLU A 11 3.11 -10.31 4.84
C GLU A 11 2.97 -8.78 4.78
N ILE A 12 2.13 -8.27 3.88
CA ILE A 12 1.81 -6.85 3.76
C ILE A 12 1.24 -6.30 5.07
N GLY A 13 0.26 -7.00 5.65
CA GLY A 13 -0.34 -6.60 6.93
C GLY A 13 0.67 -6.58 8.08
N GLN A 14 1.55 -7.59 8.16
CA GLN A 14 2.60 -7.64 9.16
C GLN A 14 3.63 -6.51 9.01
N LEU A 15 4.03 -6.18 7.78
CA LEU A 15 4.96 -5.08 7.52
C LEU A 15 4.37 -3.75 7.99
N LEU A 16 3.12 -3.47 7.61
CA LEU A 16 2.41 -2.25 8.00
C LEU A 16 2.17 -2.17 9.51
N PHE A 17 1.73 -3.27 10.14
CA PHE A 17 1.56 -3.35 11.58
C PHE A 17 2.87 -3.10 12.35
N LYS A 18 3.98 -3.74 11.95
CA LYS A 18 5.28 -3.54 12.61
C LYS A 18 5.80 -2.12 12.48
N SER A 19 5.39 -1.44 11.42
CA SER A 19 5.79 -0.08 11.11
C SER A 19 4.86 1.00 11.68
N SER A 20 3.75 0.59 12.29
CA SER A 20 2.74 1.52 12.77
C SER A 20 3.31 2.41 13.87
N PRO A 21 3.06 3.74 13.84
CA PRO A 21 3.41 4.62 14.94
C PRO A 21 2.78 4.17 16.27
N ASN A 22 3.43 4.50 17.38
CA ASN A 22 2.88 4.22 18.70
C ASN A 22 1.54 4.92 18.88
N GLY A 23 0.52 4.18 19.31
CA GLY A 23 -0.84 4.70 19.48
C GLY A 23 -1.66 4.78 18.19
N ALA A 24 -1.16 4.26 17.06
CA ALA A 24 -1.97 4.14 15.85
C ALA A 24 -3.13 3.16 16.05
N LYS A 25 -4.34 3.61 15.73
CA LYS A 25 -5.56 2.80 15.65
C LYS A 25 -5.71 2.14 14.28
N LYS A 26 -5.34 2.88 13.23
CA LYS A 26 -5.33 2.40 11.83
C LYS A 26 -4.13 2.95 11.12
N VAL A 27 -3.53 2.17 10.23
CA VAL A 27 -2.53 2.64 9.27
C VAL A 27 -3.07 2.50 7.85
N ILE A 28 -2.71 3.44 6.99
CA ILE A 28 -3.16 3.58 5.61
C ILE A 28 -1.90 3.72 4.75
N ALA A 29 -1.71 2.77 3.84
CA ALA A 29 -0.63 2.81 2.87
C ALA A 29 -1.22 2.96 1.48
N GLN A 30 -0.87 4.06 0.82
CA GLN A 30 -1.24 4.33 -0.56
C GLN A 30 -0.04 4.00 -1.44
N LEU A 31 -0.19 3.07 -2.40
CA LEU A 31 0.87 2.71 -3.33
C LEU A 31 0.36 2.83 -4.76
N GLU A 32 1.00 3.67 -5.56
CA GLU A 32 0.70 3.87 -6.99
C GLU A 32 1.92 3.49 -7.84
N PHE A 33 1.76 2.58 -8.80
CA PHE A 33 2.82 2.16 -9.69
C PHE A 33 2.77 2.88 -11.05
N SER A 34 3.94 3.01 -11.69
CA SER A 34 4.02 3.29 -13.13
C SER A 34 3.39 2.14 -13.93
N PRO A 35 2.91 2.37 -15.17
CA PRO A 35 2.44 1.30 -16.05
C PRO A 35 3.46 0.17 -16.23
N GLU A 36 4.75 0.49 -16.25
CA GLU A 36 5.88 -0.43 -16.37
C GLU A 36 6.24 -1.14 -15.05
N MET A 37 5.58 -0.77 -13.94
CA MET A 37 5.75 -1.33 -12.59
C MET A 37 7.16 -1.15 -11.98
N ASP A 38 8.00 -0.32 -12.57
CA ASP A 38 9.38 -0.06 -12.15
C ASP A 38 9.48 1.04 -11.07
N VAL A 39 8.61 2.04 -11.14
CA VAL A 39 8.50 3.16 -10.20
C VAL A 39 7.25 2.99 -9.34
N CYS A 40 7.37 3.30 -8.04
CA CYS A 40 6.26 3.33 -7.09
C CYS A 40 6.26 4.68 -6.37
N ARG A 41 5.13 5.38 -6.37
CA ARG A 41 4.83 6.48 -5.45
C ARG A 41 4.07 5.93 -4.27
N TYR A 42 4.28 6.52 -3.11
CA TYR A 42 3.61 6.07 -1.90
C TYR A 42 3.40 7.19 -0.89
N LEU A 43 2.35 7.05 -0.10
CA LEU A 43 2.03 7.88 1.06
C LEU A 43 1.64 6.95 2.22
N PHE A 44 1.99 7.36 3.43
CA PHE A 44 1.67 6.63 4.64
C PHE A 44 1.02 7.56 5.65
N ASP A 45 -0.20 7.20 6.05
CA ASP A 45 -1.00 7.94 7.00
C ASP A 45 -1.49 6.99 8.10
N TYR A 46 -1.81 7.53 9.28
CA TYR A 46 -2.41 6.76 10.35
C TYR A 46 -3.46 7.59 11.08
N TYR A 47 -4.46 6.91 11.62
CA TYR A 47 -5.36 7.49 12.60
C TYR A 47 -4.84 7.17 14.00
N ASP A 48 -4.74 8.18 14.85
CA ASP A 48 -4.36 8.00 16.25
C ASP A 48 -5.59 7.61 17.12
N GLN A 49 -5.41 7.61 18.44
CA GLN A 49 -6.48 7.28 19.39
C GLN A 49 -7.60 8.33 19.46
N ASN A 50 -7.39 9.54 18.93
CA ASN A 50 -8.37 10.61 18.88
C ASN A 50 -9.09 10.68 17.52
N ASP A 51 -8.88 9.69 16.65
CA ASP A 51 -9.34 9.67 15.26
C ASP A 51 -8.77 10.83 14.41
N GLU A 52 -7.59 11.36 14.78
CA GLU A 52 -6.88 12.37 14.00
C GLU A 52 -5.99 11.72 12.94
N LEU A 53 -6.08 12.19 11.69
CA LEU A 53 -5.26 11.74 10.57
C LEU A 53 -3.89 12.40 10.61
N ASN A 54 -2.85 11.57 10.61
CA ASN A 54 -1.47 12.01 10.70
C ASN A 54 -0.63 11.31 9.61
N TRP A 55 0.23 12.05 8.94
CA TRP A 55 1.21 11.47 8.01
C TRP A 55 2.40 10.91 8.79
N TYR A 56 3.06 9.90 8.25
CA TYR A 56 4.31 9.38 8.79
C TYR A 56 5.23 8.85 7.69
N ALA A 57 6.51 8.70 8.00
CA ALA A 57 7.49 8.13 7.08
C ALA A 57 7.84 6.71 7.51
N LEU A 58 7.97 5.81 6.54
CA LEU A 58 8.51 4.47 6.75
C LEU A 58 10.00 4.43 6.44
N ASP A 59 10.74 3.61 7.20
CA ASP A 59 12.11 3.26 6.85
C ASP A 59 12.15 2.48 5.53
N SER A 60 13.21 2.68 4.76
CA SER A 60 13.57 1.92 3.57
C SER A 60 13.58 0.40 3.79
N ASP A 61 13.95 -0.05 4.99
CA ASP A 61 13.98 -1.46 5.39
C ASP A 61 12.59 -2.11 5.43
N ILE A 62 11.53 -1.31 5.57
CA ILE A 62 10.13 -1.77 5.53
C ILE A 62 9.48 -1.42 4.19
N THR A 63 9.76 -0.22 3.67
CA THR A 63 9.18 0.30 2.44
C THR A 63 9.52 -0.59 1.25
N SER A 64 10.78 -1.03 1.12
CA SER A 64 11.20 -1.84 -0.03
C SER A 64 10.56 -3.24 -0.03
N PRO A 65 10.53 -3.99 1.10
CA PRO A 65 9.76 -5.23 1.18
C PRO A 65 8.26 -5.05 0.93
N LEU A 66 7.65 -3.98 1.42
CA LEU A 66 6.23 -3.70 1.20
C LEU A 66 5.92 -3.52 -0.29
N ILE A 67 6.68 -2.66 -0.98
CA ILE A 67 6.54 -2.44 -2.42
C ILE A 67 6.72 -3.75 -3.19
N LYS A 68 7.71 -4.57 -2.80
CA LYS A 68 7.95 -5.87 -3.41
C LYS A 68 6.77 -6.82 -3.21
N ALA A 69 6.24 -6.94 -1.99
CA ALA A 69 5.11 -7.81 -1.70
C ALA A 69 3.85 -7.40 -2.47
N VAL A 70 3.57 -6.09 -2.60
CA VAL A 70 2.45 -5.58 -3.41
C VAL A 70 2.65 -5.87 -4.90
N ARG A 71 3.88 -5.75 -5.44
CA ARG A 71 4.18 -6.16 -6.82
C ARG A 71 3.97 -7.67 -7.03
N GLU A 72 4.40 -8.49 -6.07
CA GLU A 72 4.19 -9.95 -6.10
C GLU A 72 2.68 -10.28 -6.07
N LEU A 73 1.88 -9.54 -5.28
CA LEU A 73 0.42 -9.71 -5.24
C LEU A 73 -0.23 -9.39 -6.58
N ARG A 74 0.20 -8.30 -7.23
CA ARG A 74 -0.28 -7.96 -8.57
C ARG A 74 0.06 -9.06 -9.58
N GLN A 75 1.29 -9.57 -9.54
CA GLN A 75 1.71 -10.64 -10.44
C GLN A 75 0.92 -11.93 -10.19
N TYR A 76 0.65 -12.27 -8.93
CA TYR A 76 -0.21 -13.39 -8.58
C TYR A 76 -1.60 -13.28 -9.22
N TYR A 77 -2.22 -12.09 -9.20
CA TYR A 77 -3.53 -11.87 -9.81
C TYR A 77 -3.50 -12.08 -11.34
N ILE A 78 -2.42 -11.67 -12.00
CA ILE A 78 -2.23 -11.86 -13.45
C ILE A 78 -2.02 -13.34 -13.76
N ASP A 79 -1.07 -13.99 -13.08
CA ASP A 79 -0.67 -15.38 -13.35
C ASP A 79 -1.81 -16.37 -13.11
N ASN A 80 -2.73 -16.05 -12.20
CA ASN A 80 -3.88 -16.88 -11.85
C ASN A 80 -5.19 -16.43 -12.53
N ASN A 81 -5.12 -15.53 -13.52
CA ASN A 81 -6.28 -15.00 -14.26
C ASN A 81 -7.39 -14.42 -13.36
N LEU A 82 -7.01 -13.83 -12.22
CA LEU A 82 -7.94 -13.20 -11.28
C LEU A 82 -8.39 -11.81 -11.73
N THR A 83 -7.80 -11.28 -12.81
CA THR A 83 -8.27 -10.06 -13.48
C THR A 83 -9.34 -10.33 -14.54
N ASN A 84 -9.66 -11.61 -14.81
CA ASN A 84 -10.62 -12.04 -15.82
C ASN A 84 -10.35 -11.43 -17.21
N GLY A 85 -9.08 -11.42 -17.62
CA GLY A 85 -8.63 -10.85 -18.89
C GLY A 85 -8.57 -9.32 -18.96
N LEU A 86 -8.91 -8.61 -17.88
CA LEU A 86 -8.76 -7.16 -17.77
C LEU A 86 -7.36 -6.78 -17.27
N SER A 87 -7.01 -5.50 -17.43
CA SER A 87 -5.79 -4.94 -16.86
C SER A 87 -5.77 -5.11 -15.35
N ALA A 88 -4.63 -5.54 -14.80
CA ALA A 88 -4.41 -5.50 -13.35
C ALA A 88 -4.38 -4.04 -12.86
N TRP A 89 -4.78 -3.85 -11.61
CA TRP A 89 -4.79 -2.55 -10.95
C TRP A 89 -3.43 -1.84 -11.01
N ARG A 90 -3.48 -0.50 -11.03
CA ARG A 90 -2.32 0.39 -11.08
C ARG A 90 -1.74 0.65 -9.71
N GLY A 91 -2.56 0.55 -8.67
CA GLY A 91 -2.13 0.71 -7.29
C GLY A 91 -3.22 0.28 -6.33
N CYS A 92 -2.99 0.53 -5.04
CA CYS A 92 -3.92 0.18 -3.99
C CYS A 92 -3.82 1.14 -2.80
N ILE A 93 -4.93 1.25 -2.08
CA ILE A 93 -4.97 1.77 -0.73
C ILE A 93 -5.12 0.58 0.21
N ILE A 94 -4.21 0.43 1.15
CA ILE A 94 -4.16 -0.67 2.10
C ILE A 94 -4.46 -0.10 3.48
N THR A 95 -5.53 -0.56 4.12
CA THR A 95 -5.85 -0.16 5.49
C THR A 95 -5.62 -1.33 6.43
N VAL A 96 -4.79 -1.14 7.45
CA VAL A 96 -4.65 -2.09 8.56
C VAL A 96 -5.29 -1.50 9.80
N ASP A 97 -6.36 -2.13 10.24
CA ASP A 97 -7.02 -1.86 11.52
C ASP A 97 -6.26 -2.60 12.62
N ILE A 98 -5.51 -1.84 13.41
CA ILE A 98 -4.61 -2.35 14.46
C ILE A 98 -5.43 -2.96 15.59
N GLU A 99 -6.55 -2.33 15.94
CA GLU A 99 -7.42 -2.76 17.05
C GLU A 99 -8.14 -4.07 16.74
N ASN A 100 -8.60 -4.23 15.49
CA ASN A 100 -9.38 -5.38 15.06
C ASN A 100 -8.55 -6.44 14.32
N ALA A 101 -7.24 -6.23 14.19
CA ALA A 101 -6.31 -7.09 13.44
C ALA A 101 -6.83 -7.45 12.04
N LYS A 102 -7.36 -6.44 11.33
CA LYS A 102 -7.95 -6.60 10.00
C LYS A 102 -7.15 -5.83 8.96
N ILE A 103 -6.97 -6.43 7.79
CA ILE A 103 -6.45 -5.76 6.60
C ILE A 103 -7.55 -5.62 5.54
N ASP A 104 -7.55 -4.50 4.84
CA ASP A 104 -8.44 -4.20 3.73
C ASP A 104 -7.64 -3.62 2.56
N PHE A 105 -8.02 -3.97 1.33
CA PHE A 105 -7.39 -3.51 0.10
C PHE A 105 -8.44 -2.87 -0.79
N GLU A 106 -8.20 -1.62 -1.17
CA GLU A 106 -8.93 -0.94 -2.22
C GLU A 106 -8.03 -0.80 -3.45
N PHE A 107 -8.33 -1.55 -4.51
CA PHE A 107 -7.57 -1.49 -5.76
C PHE A 107 -7.97 -0.30 -6.63
N LYS A 108 -6.97 0.40 -7.18
CA LYS A 108 -7.14 1.57 -8.04
C LYS A 108 -6.61 1.28 -9.43
N TYR A 109 -7.38 1.65 -10.46
CA TYR A 109 -7.02 1.43 -11.86
C TYR A 109 -6.47 2.69 -12.54
N GLU A 110 -6.83 3.86 -12.01
CA GLU A 110 -6.33 5.17 -12.44
C GLU A 110 -5.32 5.73 -11.44
N ARG A 111 -4.65 6.82 -11.82
CA ARG A 111 -3.82 7.57 -10.86
C ARG A 111 -4.70 8.17 -9.77
N PHE A 112 -4.22 8.11 -8.53
CA PHE A 112 -4.94 8.57 -7.35
C PHE A 112 -4.04 9.29 -6.34
N ILE A 113 -2.72 9.16 -6.46
CA ILE A 113 -1.79 10.00 -5.71
C ILE A 113 -1.51 11.26 -6.55
N PRO A 114 -1.85 12.47 -6.07
CA PRO A 114 -1.56 13.70 -6.78
C PRO A 114 -0.06 13.81 -7.10
N LEU A 115 0.25 14.34 -8.29
CA LEU A 115 1.59 14.85 -8.53
C LEU A 115 1.67 16.17 -7.77
N PHE A 116 2.45 16.23 -6.70
CA PHE A 116 2.94 17.53 -6.26
C PHE A 116 3.91 17.97 -7.34
N ASP A 117 3.48 18.86 -8.24
CA ASP A 117 4.41 19.55 -9.11
C ASP A 117 5.25 20.46 -8.19
N ASP A 118 6.58 20.42 -8.30
CA ASP A 118 7.53 21.23 -7.52
C ASP A 118 7.26 22.76 -7.60
N ASP A 119 6.31 23.21 -8.44
CA ASP A 119 5.87 24.60 -8.53
C ASP A 119 4.93 25.04 -7.39
N ASP A 120 4.32 24.12 -6.62
CA ASP A 120 3.47 24.47 -5.46
C ASP A 120 4.27 24.76 -4.17
N LEU A 121 5.61 24.65 -4.21
CA LEU A 121 6.52 24.98 -3.11
C LEU A 121 7.17 26.37 -3.22
N LYS A 122 6.69 27.22 -4.12
CA LYS A 122 7.12 28.62 -4.21
C LYS A 122 6.18 29.53 -3.40
N ASP A 123 6.40 29.57 -2.09
CA ASP A 123 6.09 30.75 -1.27
C ASP A 123 7.35 31.60 -1.06
#